data_AF-A0A7S4SSM6-F1
#
_entry.id   AF-A0A7S4SSM6-F1
#
_cell.length_a   1.000
_cell.length_b   1.000
_cell.length_c   1.000
_cell.angle_alpha   90.00
_cell.angle_beta   90.00
_cell.angle_gamma   90.00
#
_symmetry.space_group_name_H-M   'P 1'
#
loop_
_entity.id
_entity.type
_entity.pdbx_description
1 polymer ?
#
loop_
_entity_poly.entity_id
_entity_poly.type
_entity_poly.pdbx_seq_one_letter_code
_entity_poly.pdbx_strand_id
1 'polypeptide(L)'
;MGAVLPLDGVGIESVLEGVGPDRREQLIAHLDALAGQRVKFSHVAVWREAFLGGAADHHTLVYEYSAGRRLMSLKIDWGREGLSFTDSEDDPCPSGDIIRRKLIRLRPEEVKKHLLEVKDWDYVLTTWNCQHFSAHLFDQAGGAFE
;
A
#
# COMPACT_ATOMS: atom_id res chain seq x y z
N MET A 1 17.64 15.22 40.69
CA MET A 1 18.21 15.75 39.45
C MET A 1 17.68 14.89 38.33
N GLY A 2 16.75 15.43 37.53
CA GLY A 2 16.01 14.69 36.52
C GLY A 2 16.88 14.42 35.30
N ALA A 3 16.86 13.19 34.82
CA ALA A 3 17.46 12.80 33.54
C ALA A 3 16.60 13.40 32.42
N VAL A 4 17.20 14.27 31.61
CA VAL A 4 16.66 14.72 30.34
C VAL A 4 17.00 13.64 29.32
N LEU A 5 16.02 12.85 28.91
CA LEU A 5 16.15 11.97 27.76
C LEU A 5 16.07 12.84 26.49
N PRO A 6 16.90 12.58 25.46
CA PRO A 6 16.78 13.26 24.20
C PRO A 6 15.46 12.83 23.56
N LEU A 7 14.60 13.80 23.28
CA LEU A 7 13.51 13.64 22.33
C LEU A 7 14.16 13.47 20.96
N ASP A 8 14.52 12.23 20.63
CA ASP A 8 14.80 11.87 19.25
C ASP A 8 13.58 12.26 18.44
N GLY A 9 13.81 13.17 17.49
CA GLY A 9 12.80 13.75 16.65
C GLY A 9 12.05 12.68 15.89
N VAL A 10 10.88 12.31 16.42
CA VAL A 10 9.81 11.75 15.60
C VAL A 10 9.32 12.92 14.75
N GLY A 11 9.93 13.03 13.57
CA GLY A 11 9.74 14.11 12.63
C GLY A 11 8.25 14.30 12.35
N ILE A 12 7.75 15.46 12.75
CA ILE A 12 6.50 16.04 12.26
C ILE A 12 6.57 16.22 10.72
N GLU A 13 7.76 16.08 10.12
CA GLU A 13 8.01 16.08 8.68
C GLU A 13 7.37 14.88 7.96
N SER A 14 7.29 13.69 8.56
CA SER A 14 6.64 12.51 7.95
C SER A 14 5.12 12.66 7.78
N VAL A 15 4.53 13.74 8.31
CA VAL A 15 3.09 14.08 8.24
C VAL A 15 2.75 14.84 6.95
N LEU A 16 3.74 15.49 6.33
CA LEU A 16 3.61 16.32 5.13
C LEU A 16 4.49 15.84 3.98
N GLU A 17 5.62 15.22 4.31
CA GLU A 17 6.38 14.39 3.39
C GLU A 17 5.52 13.18 3.07
N GLY A 18 5.25 12.98 1.80
CA GLY A 18 4.48 11.85 1.33
C GLY A 18 5.15 10.53 1.67
N VAL A 19 4.60 9.45 1.14
CA VAL A 19 5.09 8.07 1.32
C VAL A 19 6.46 7.82 0.66
N GLY A 20 7.27 8.86 0.50
CA GLY A 20 8.46 8.95 -0.32
C GLY A 20 8.17 9.53 -1.71
N PRO A 21 9.22 9.67 -2.56
CA PRO A 21 9.07 10.14 -3.92
C PRO A 21 8.11 9.24 -4.71
N ASP A 22 7.41 9.78 -5.71
CA ASP A 22 6.56 8.97 -6.59
C ASP A 22 7.38 7.87 -7.30
N ARG A 23 7.14 6.62 -6.91
CA ARG A 23 7.74 5.41 -7.45
C ARG A 23 6.78 4.66 -8.36
N ARG A 24 5.72 5.31 -8.87
CA ARG A 24 4.73 4.69 -9.77
C ARG A 24 5.36 3.99 -10.98
N GLU A 25 6.32 4.62 -11.66
CA GLU A 25 7.00 4.00 -12.81
C GLU A 25 7.77 2.75 -12.40
N GLN A 26 8.38 2.76 -11.21
CA GLN A 26 9.11 1.63 -10.66
C GLN A 26 8.14 0.50 -10.27
N LEU A 27 6.97 0.82 -9.71
CA LEU A 27 5.92 -0.14 -9.42
C LEU A 27 5.41 -0.80 -10.72
N ILE A 28 5.19 -0.01 -11.78
CA ILE A 28 4.77 -0.52 -13.08
C ILE A 28 5.80 -1.50 -13.65
N ALA A 29 7.09 -1.12 -13.63
CA ALA A 29 8.17 -2.00 -14.09
C ALA A 29 8.29 -3.26 -13.21
N HIS A 30 8.07 -3.13 -11.90
CA HIS A 30 8.05 -4.26 -10.97
C HIS A 30 6.91 -5.24 -11.28
N LEU A 31 5.70 -4.75 -11.55
CA LEU A 31 4.57 -5.59 -11.97
C LEU A 31 4.85 -6.32 -13.29
N ASP A 32 5.52 -5.66 -14.24
CA ASP A 32 5.97 -6.31 -15.49
C ASP A 32 6.99 -7.44 -15.21
N ALA A 33 7.89 -7.25 -14.25
CA ALA A 33 8.82 -8.29 -13.82
C ALA A 33 8.12 -9.48 -13.16
N LEU A 34 7.14 -9.23 -12.28
CA LEU A 34 6.31 -10.27 -11.67
C LEU A 34 5.49 -11.05 -12.71
N ALA A 35 4.97 -10.35 -13.73
CA ALA A 35 4.27 -10.95 -14.85
C ALA A 35 5.20 -11.90 -15.63
N GLY A 36 6.44 -11.49 -15.91
CA GLY A 36 7.46 -12.33 -16.53
C GLY A 36 7.77 -13.60 -15.72
N GLN A 37 7.64 -13.53 -14.39
CA GLN A 37 7.79 -14.66 -13.47
C GLN A 37 6.52 -15.51 -13.31
N ARG A 38 5.41 -15.15 -13.99
CA ARG A 38 4.10 -15.81 -13.91
C ARG A 38 3.51 -15.84 -12.51
N VAL A 39 3.82 -14.82 -11.70
CA VAL A 39 3.25 -14.62 -10.37
C VAL A 39 1.73 -14.40 -10.47
N LYS A 40 1.01 -14.82 -9.43
CA LYS A 40 -0.42 -14.52 -9.25
C LYS A 40 -0.65 -14.03 -7.84
N PHE A 41 -1.47 -13.00 -7.70
CA PHE A 41 -1.93 -12.51 -6.41
C PHE A 41 -3.10 -13.37 -5.92
N SER A 42 -3.00 -13.85 -4.69
CA SER A 42 -3.99 -14.72 -4.04
C SER A 42 -4.93 -13.97 -3.09
N HIS A 43 -4.44 -12.89 -2.46
CA HIS A 43 -5.24 -12.03 -1.61
C HIS A 43 -4.99 -10.57 -1.91
N VAL A 44 -5.98 -9.76 -1.58
CA VAL A 44 -5.84 -8.32 -1.44
C VAL A 44 -6.44 -7.91 -0.10
N ALA A 45 -5.78 -6.97 0.58
CA ALA A 45 -6.23 -6.41 1.84
C ALA A 45 -6.05 -4.91 1.87
N VAL A 46 -6.92 -4.22 2.61
CA VAL A 46 -6.75 -2.82 3.01
C VAL A 46 -6.42 -2.81 4.49
N TRP A 47 -5.23 -2.33 4.79
CA TRP A 47 -4.74 -2.14 6.15
C TRP A 47 -4.96 -0.69 6.55
N ARG A 48 -5.23 -0.49 7.84
CA ARG A 48 -5.30 0.84 8.47
C ARG A 48 -4.31 0.91 9.61
N GLU A 49 -3.48 1.94 9.58
CA GLU A 49 -2.63 2.32 10.69
C GLU A 49 -3.09 3.67 11.25
N ALA A 50 -3.26 3.71 12.58
CA ALA A 50 -3.60 4.95 13.26
C ALA A 50 -2.39 5.91 13.23
N PHE A 51 -2.63 7.13 12.79
CA PHE A 51 -1.62 8.17 12.61
C PHE A 51 -1.92 9.40 13.49
N LEU A 52 -0.90 10.21 13.81
CA LEU A 52 -1.02 11.41 14.66
C LEU A 52 -1.74 11.15 16.01
N GLY A 53 -1.43 10.04 16.67
CA GLY A 53 -2.11 9.67 17.92
C GLY A 53 -3.59 9.33 17.75
N GLY A 54 -3.99 8.89 16.55
CA GLY A 54 -5.37 8.52 16.19
C GLY A 54 -6.20 9.65 15.58
N ALA A 55 -5.59 10.79 15.25
CA ALA A 55 -6.29 11.91 14.62
C ALA A 55 -6.50 11.72 13.10
N ALA A 56 -5.73 10.82 12.49
CA ALA A 56 -5.87 10.45 11.09
C ALA A 56 -5.54 8.97 10.91
N ASP A 57 -6.01 8.39 9.81
CA ASP A 57 -5.77 6.99 9.47
C ASP A 57 -5.00 6.91 8.15
N HIS A 58 -3.90 6.16 8.13
CA HIS A 58 -3.20 5.82 6.90
C HIS A 58 -3.69 4.47 6.37
N HIS A 59 -3.99 4.41 5.07
CA HIS A 59 -4.54 3.21 4.44
C HIS A 59 -3.57 2.65 3.41
N THR A 60 -3.15 1.40 3.62
CA THR A 60 -2.21 0.68 2.75
C THR A 60 -2.93 -0.43 2.02
N LEU A 61 -2.69 -0.54 0.71
CA LEU A 61 -3.18 -1.65 -0.10
C LEU A 61 -2.12 -2.73 -0.15
N VAL A 62 -2.49 -3.97 0.15
CA VAL A 62 -1.55 -5.08 0.22
C VAL A 62 -2.04 -6.21 -0.68
N TYR A 63 -1.18 -6.66 -1.59
CA TYR A 63 -1.40 -7.86 -2.40
C TYR A 63 -0.47 -8.99 -1.93
N GLU A 64 -1.02 -10.16 -1.65
CA GLU A 64 -0.23 -11.34 -1.29
C GLU A 64 0.02 -12.21 -2.53
N TYR A 65 1.24 -12.72 -2.67
CA TYR A 65 1.63 -13.63 -3.75
C TYR A 65 2.70 -14.63 -3.30
N SER A 66 2.88 -15.71 -4.06
CA SER A 66 3.94 -16.69 -3.80
C SER A 66 5.12 -16.48 -4.74
N ALA A 67 6.32 -16.34 -4.17
CA ALA A 67 7.59 -16.36 -4.90
C ALA A 67 8.36 -17.63 -4.52
N GLY A 68 8.20 -18.69 -5.33
CA GLY A 68 8.74 -20.01 -5.02
C GLY A 68 8.05 -20.63 -3.80
N ARG A 69 8.77 -20.77 -2.67
CA ARG A 69 8.23 -21.31 -1.40
C ARG A 69 7.88 -20.24 -0.38
N ARG A 70 8.08 -18.96 -0.72
CA ARG A 70 7.88 -17.82 0.18
C ARG A 70 6.56 -17.15 -0.14
N LEU A 71 5.80 -16.82 0.90
CA LEU A 71 4.67 -15.91 0.81
C LEU A 71 5.24 -14.50 0.90
N MET A 72 4.92 -13.69 -0.10
CA MET A 72 5.36 -12.31 -0.24
C MET A 72 4.14 -11.40 -0.19
N SER A 73 4.35 -10.17 0.24
CA SER A 73 3.35 -9.10 0.24
C SER A 73 3.88 -7.90 -0.51
N LEU A 74 3.17 -7.46 -1.55
CA LEU A 74 3.37 -6.18 -2.23
C LEU A 74 2.52 -5.13 -1.53
N LYS A 75 3.16 -4.24 -0.79
CA LYS A 75 2.52 -3.10 -0.12
C LYS A 75 2.57 -1.90 -1.04
N ILE A 76 1.44 -1.21 -1.17
CA ILE A 76 1.29 -0.01 -1.98
C ILE A 76 0.70 1.08 -1.09
N ASP A 77 1.45 2.16 -0.96
CA ASP A 77 1.09 3.34 -0.21
C ASP A 77 0.95 4.51 -1.17
N TRP A 78 -0.03 5.37 -0.93
CA TRP A 78 -0.25 6.55 -1.76
C TRP A 78 -0.47 7.78 -0.91
N GLY A 79 0.31 8.83 -1.16
CA GLY A 79 0.31 10.06 -0.40
C GLY A 79 0.47 11.28 -1.30
N ARG A 80 0.70 12.44 -0.68
CA ARG A 80 0.83 13.72 -1.41
C ARG A 80 1.99 13.74 -2.40
N GLU A 81 3.09 13.05 -2.09
CA GLU A 81 4.28 12.99 -2.96
C GLU A 81 4.21 11.90 -4.03
N GLY A 82 3.11 11.15 -4.07
CA GLY A 82 2.88 10.09 -5.04
C GLY A 82 2.79 8.72 -4.39
N LEU A 83 3.08 7.70 -5.18
CA LEU A 83 2.92 6.30 -4.79
C LEU A 83 4.26 5.72 -4.38
N SER A 84 4.28 4.95 -3.31
CA SER A 84 5.42 4.09 -2.98
C SER A 84 4.99 2.64 -2.81
N PHE A 85 5.97 1.74 -2.93
CA PHE A 85 5.71 0.32 -2.78
C PHE A 85 6.92 -0.41 -2.21
N THR A 86 6.65 -1.53 -1.56
CA THR A 86 7.67 -2.43 -0.99
C THR A 86 7.17 -3.87 -1.02
N ASP A 87 8.04 -4.80 -1.43
CA ASP A 87 7.83 -6.24 -1.21
C ASP A 87 8.42 -6.66 0.13
N SER A 88 7.71 -7.51 0.86
CA SER A 88 8.18 -8.05 2.14
C SER A 88 7.66 -9.47 2.37
N GLU A 89 8.46 -10.29 3.03
CA GLU A 89 8.05 -11.59 3.59
C GLU A 89 7.42 -11.46 4.97
N ASP A 90 7.59 -10.29 5.61
CA ASP A 90 7.13 -10.01 6.96
C ASP A 90 5.65 -9.60 6.96
N ASP A 91 5.07 -9.58 8.17
CA ASP A 91 3.73 -9.03 8.39
C ASP A 91 3.60 -7.67 7.71
N PRO A 92 2.63 -7.49 6.80
CA PRO A 92 2.59 -6.30 6.01
C PRO A 92 2.32 -5.02 6.81
N CYS A 93 1.72 -5.08 8.00
CA CYS A 93 1.55 -3.92 8.87
C CYS A 93 1.48 -4.37 10.34
N PRO A 94 2.62 -4.56 11.02
CA PRO A 94 2.65 -5.11 12.38
C PRO A 94 1.96 -4.25 13.45
N SER A 95 1.65 -2.99 13.12
CA SER A 95 0.97 -2.02 13.99
C SER A 95 -0.40 -1.58 13.46
N GLY A 96 -0.88 -2.19 12.38
CA GLY A 96 -2.14 -1.84 11.73
C GLY A 96 -3.23 -2.90 11.89
N ASP A 97 -4.47 -2.49 11.62
CA ASP A 97 -5.64 -3.37 11.55
C ASP A 97 -5.96 -3.72 10.09
N ILE A 98 -6.31 -4.99 9.84
CA ILE A 98 -6.94 -5.39 8.57
C ILE A 98 -8.40 -4.96 8.60
N ILE A 99 -8.78 -3.97 7.78
CA ILE A 99 -10.19 -3.54 7.68
C ILE A 99 -10.95 -4.39 6.66
N ARG A 100 -10.30 -4.73 5.54
CA ARG A 100 -10.91 -5.52 4.46
C ARG A 100 -9.89 -6.50 3.93
N ARG A 101 -10.31 -7.73 3.66
CA ARG A 101 -9.52 -8.77 3.00
C ARG A 101 -10.43 -9.63 2.14
N LYS A 102 -9.92 -10.10 1.00
CA LYS A 102 -10.62 -11.07 0.16
C LYS A 102 -9.67 -11.90 -0.68
N LEU A 103 -10.15 -13.09 -1.07
CA LEU A 103 -9.48 -13.96 -2.04
C LEU A 103 -9.64 -13.42 -3.45
N ILE A 104 -8.53 -13.33 -4.17
CA ILE A 104 -8.48 -12.88 -5.56
C ILE A 104 -7.66 -13.84 -6.42
N ARG A 105 -7.74 -13.66 -7.74
CA ARG A 105 -6.93 -14.40 -8.72
C ARG A 105 -6.46 -13.45 -9.80
N LEU A 106 -5.74 -12.40 -9.40
CA LEU A 106 -5.22 -11.42 -10.34
C LEU A 106 -3.82 -11.77 -10.81
N ARG A 107 -3.55 -11.45 -12.07
CA ARG A 107 -2.18 -11.36 -12.60
C ARG A 107 -1.64 -9.94 -12.41
N PRO A 108 -0.31 -9.76 -12.34
CA PRO A 108 0.31 -8.44 -12.21
C PRO A 108 -0.11 -7.42 -13.29
N GLU A 109 -0.39 -7.86 -14.51
CA GLU A 109 -0.86 -7.01 -15.60
C GLU A 109 -2.25 -6.40 -15.32
N GLU A 110 -3.09 -7.10 -14.57
CA GLU A 110 -4.42 -6.64 -14.18
C GLU A 110 -4.31 -5.56 -13.10
N VAL A 111 -3.43 -5.75 -12.11
CA VAL A 111 -3.11 -4.72 -11.10
C VAL A 111 -2.51 -3.48 -11.76
N LYS A 112 -1.59 -3.68 -12.72
CA LYS A 112 -1.00 -2.59 -13.51
C LYS A 112 -2.08 -1.80 -14.27
N LYS A 113 -3.05 -2.48 -14.88
CA LYS A 113 -4.17 -1.82 -15.56
C LYS A 113 -4.96 -0.92 -14.60
N HIS A 114 -5.34 -1.43 -13.43
CA HIS A 114 -6.09 -0.63 -12.44
C HIS A 114 -5.27 0.57 -11.93
N LEU A 115 -3.96 0.44 -11.75
CA LEU A 115 -3.09 1.56 -11.38
C LEU A 115 -3.01 2.64 -12.47
N LEU A 116 -3.02 2.24 -13.74
CA LEU A 116 -2.97 3.18 -14.86
C LEU A 116 -4.29 3.96 -15.01
N GLU A 117 -5.43 3.38 -14.61
CA GLU A 117 -6.74 4.06 -14.65
C GLU A 117 -6.80 5.28 -13.71
N VAL A 118 -6.04 5.25 -12.60
CA VAL A 118 -5.97 6.32 -11.61
C VAL A 118 -4.65 7.11 -11.66
N LYS A 119 -3.82 6.93 -12.69
CA LYS A 119 -2.49 7.54 -12.78
C LYS A 119 -2.53 9.07 -12.71
N ASP A 120 -3.48 9.68 -13.39
CA ASP A 120 -3.58 11.14 -13.55
C ASP A 120 -4.46 11.79 -12.47
N TRP A 121 -4.81 11.06 -11.41
CA TRP A 121 -5.66 11.57 -10.33
C TRP A 121 -4.78 12.13 -9.22
N ASP A 122 -5.04 13.38 -8.83
CA ASP A 122 -4.27 14.05 -7.80
C ASP A 122 -4.68 13.60 -6.40
N TYR A 123 -3.70 13.56 -5.49
CA TYR A 123 -3.97 13.32 -4.08
C TYR A 123 -4.64 14.56 -3.45
N VAL A 124 -5.90 14.41 -3.06
CA VAL A 124 -6.67 15.44 -2.35
C VAL A 124 -7.12 14.89 -1.01
N LEU A 125 -6.58 15.46 0.08
CA LEU A 125 -6.76 14.96 1.44
C LEU A 125 -8.23 14.71 1.82
N THR A 126 -9.17 15.51 1.31
CA THR A 126 -10.59 15.46 1.65
C THR A 126 -11.46 14.66 0.69
N THR A 127 -11.02 14.41 -0.55
CA THR A 127 -11.89 13.84 -1.60
C THR A 127 -11.30 12.66 -2.36
N TRP A 128 -9.97 12.57 -2.47
CA TRP A 128 -9.30 11.47 -3.16
C TRP A 128 -7.91 11.22 -2.55
N ASN A 129 -7.89 10.44 -1.48
CA ASN A 129 -6.72 10.18 -0.64
C ASN A 129 -6.41 8.67 -0.58
N CYS A 130 -5.49 8.26 0.30
CA CYS A 130 -5.06 6.86 0.45
C CYS A 130 -6.23 5.90 0.73
N GLN A 131 -7.22 6.31 1.53
CA GLN A 131 -8.41 5.50 1.81
C GLN A 131 -9.20 5.22 0.52
N HIS A 132 -9.45 6.26 -0.27
CA HIS A 132 -10.24 6.16 -1.50
C HIS A 132 -9.51 5.35 -2.57
N PHE A 133 -8.21 5.59 -2.72
CA PHE A 133 -7.34 4.84 -3.62
C PHE A 133 -7.30 3.34 -3.28
N SER A 134 -7.04 3.01 -2.02
CA SER A 134 -6.99 1.62 -1.55
C SER A 134 -8.34 0.94 -1.69
N ALA A 135 -9.44 1.63 -1.36
CA ALA A 135 -10.79 1.10 -1.56
C ALA A 135 -11.09 0.84 -3.04
N HIS A 136 -10.74 1.78 -3.93
CA HIS A 136 -10.97 1.66 -5.36
C HIS A 136 -10.24 0.46 -5.98
N LEU A 137 -8.93 0.33 -5.73
CA LEU A 137 -8.15 -0.79 -6.25
C LEU A 137 -8.57 -2.13 -5.63
N PHE A 138 -8.94 -2.14 -4.35
CA PHE A 138 -9.51 -3.31 -3.71
C PHE A 138 -10.79 -3.74 -4.42
N ASP A 139 -11.70 -2.82 -4.72
CA ASP A 139 -12.97 -3.14 -5.37
C ASP A 139 -12.75 -3.65 -6.81
N GLN A 140 -11.84 -3.05 -7.57
CA GLN A 140 -11.45 -3.52 -8.91
C GLN A 140 -10.84 -4.93 -8.92
N ALA A 141 -10.25 -5.38 -7.81
CA ALA A 141 -9.60 -6.68 -7.75
C ALA A 141 -10.56 -7.90 -7.88
N GLY A 142 -11.88 -7.68 -7.90
CA GLY A 142 -12.87 -8.75 -7.99
C GLY A 142 -12.78 -9.72 -6.81
N GLY A 143 -13.23 -10.97 -6.99
CA GLY A 143 -13.08 -12.02 -5.98
C GLY A 143 -14.21 -12.13 -4.96
N ALA A 144 -14.03 -13.06 -4.01
CA ALA A 144 -15.00 -13.36 -2.95
C ALA A 144 -14.42 -12.99 -1.59
N PHE A 145 -15.24 -12.38 -0.74
CA PHE A 145 -14.88 -12.08 0.64
C PHE A 145 -14.63 -13.36 1.42
N GLU A 146 -13.62 -13.32 2.30
CA GLU A 146 -13.35 -14.37 3.29
C GLU A 146 -14.13 -14.12 4.58
#